data_AF-A0A7S3SMM3-F1
#
_entry.id   AF-A0A7S3SMM3-F1
#
_cell.length_a   1.000
_cell.length_b   1.000
_cell.length_c   1.000
_cell.angle_alpha   90.00
_cell.angle_beta   90.00
_cell.angle_gamma   90.00
#
_symmetry.space_group_name_H-M   'P 1'
#
loop_
_entity.id
_entity.type
_entity.pdbx_description
1 polymer ?
#
loop_
_entity_poly.entity_id
_entity_poly.type
_entity_poly.pdbx_seq_one_letter_code
_entity_poly.pdbx_strand_id
1 'polypeptide(L)'
;AADAAAPAPAALRLAASRVHVVDGEEGLAKMLAIILAGHGLARLGIDAEWVGGSSCGGGSLSVQWLQLGCRGEAWLLDLPTLIATPSSAAHLQAALGALFASPRLLKVGFGLAADLRVVRSAHGSLRCCCAPSAVSPSVDLVNEWRKLRGAGAVSSLSALCATVLGAPLDKRCCLSNWGRRPLAAQQLEYAALDALVLPTAHEELERRRIRAGGAPAGTGLAAHCFCACFAKPVARAALAEGERVVRVELRLGRTFAPIGEGEPFARGTVRVL
;
A
#
# COMPACT_ATOMS: atom_id res chain seq x y z
N ALA A 1 -14.48 7.50 42.18
CA ALA A 1 -14.90 7.32 40.77
C ALA A 1 -13.64 7.04 39.97
N ALA A 2 -13.47 5.80 39.51
CA ALA A 2 -12.34 5.44 38.66
C ALA A 2 -12.63 5.92 37.24
N ASP A 3 -11.74 6.74 36.70
CA ASP A 3 -11.72 7.13 35.29
C ASP A 3 -11.58 5.86 34.45
N ALA A 4 -12.70 5.35 33.94
CA ALA A 4 -12.69 4.32 32.91
C ALA A 4 -12.23 4.99 31.62
N ALA A 5 -10.92 4.97 31.36
CA ALA A 5 -10.35 5.42 30.11
C ALA A 5 -11.12 4.78 28.95
N ALA A 6 -11.57 5.62 28.01
CA ALA A 6 -12.26 5.15 26.81
C ALA A 6 -11.42 4.06 26.12
N PRO A 7 -12.03 2.97 25.64
CA PRO A 7 -11.29 1.89 24.99
C PRO A 7 -10.46 2.46 23.84
N ALA A 8 -9.19 2.05 23.77
CA ALA A 8 -8.31 2.47 22.69
C ALA A 8 -8.97 2.16 21.33
N PRO A 9 -8.88 3.07 20.34
CA PRO A 9 -9.49 2.85 19.04
C PRO A 9 -8.95 1.55 18.43
N ALA A 10 -9.85 0.72 17.91
CA ALA A 10 -9.48 -0.50 17.21
C ALA A 10 -8.54 -0.17 16.04
N ALA A 11 -7.51 -1.00 15.83
CA ALA A 11 -6.58 -0.83 14.73
C ALA A 11 -7.29 -0.92 13.36
N LEU A 12 -6.75 -0.20 12.37
CA LEU A 12 -7.17 -0.35 10.98
C LEU A 12 -7.04 -1.81 10.56
N ARG A 13 -8.04 -2.28 9.82
CA ARG A 13 -8.02 -3.59 9.19
C ARG A 13 -8.23 -3.45 7.71
N LEU A 14 -7.64 -4.37 6.97
CA LEU A 14 -7.88 -4.51 5.54
C LEU A 14 -9.33 -4.93 5.33
N ALA A 15 -10.16 -3.99 4.87
CA ALA A 15 -11.43 -4.33 4.27
C ALA A 15 -11.17 -4.76 2.82
N ALA A 16 -11.58 -5.98 2.45
CA ALA A 16 -11.57 -6.51 1.09
C ALA A 16 -10.31 -6.15 0.28
N SER A 17 -9.15 -6.57 0.79
CA SER A 17 -7.89 -6.42 0.08
C SER A 17 -7.44 -7.75 -0.46
N ARG A 18 -7.18 -7.79 -1.77
CA ARG A 18 -6.58 -8.96 -2.42
C ARG A 18 -5.08 -8.85 -2.25
N VAL A 19 -4.50 -9.83 -1.57
CA VAL A 19 -3.07 -9.88 -1.29
C VAL A 19 -2.45 -10.93 -2.21
N HIS A 20 -1.52 -10.49 -3.04
CA HIS A 20 -0.79 -11.34 -3.99
C HIS A 20 0.64 -11.48 -3.51
N VAL A 21 1.11 -12.70 -3.31
CA VAL A 21 2.53 -12.96 -3.17
C VAL A 21 3.11 -13.06 -4.58
N VAL A 22 4.15 -12.28 -4.85
CA VAL A 22 4.83 -12.24 -6.15
C VAL A 22 6.24 -12.77 -5.95
N ASP A 23 6.49 -13.97 -6.46
CA ASP A 23 7.75 -14.71 -6.29
C ASP A 23 8.30 -15.25 -7.63
N GLY A 24 7.71 -14.85 -8.76
CA GLY A 24 8.15 -15.24 -10.09
C GLY A 24 7.70 -14.31 -11.21
N GLU A 25 8.16 -14.60 -12.43
CA GLU A 25 7.94 -13.78 -13.62
C GLU A 25 6.46 -13.67 -14.01
N GLU A 26 5.71 -14.76 -13.90
CA GLU A 26 4.27 -14.76 -14.16
C GLU A 26 3.53 -13.83 -13.19
N GLY A 27 3.90 -13.86 -11.90
CA GLY A 27 3.36 -12.96 -10.87
C GLY A 27 3.68 -11.49 -11.18
N LEU A 28 4.92 -11.20 -11.61
CA LEU A 28 5.32 -9.85 -12.04
C LEU A 28 4.52 -9.37 -13.24
N ALA A 29 4.31 -10.21 -14.24
CA ALA A 29 3.53 -9.87 -15.43
C ALA A 29 2.06 -9.58 -15.09
N LYS A 30 1.44 -10.42 -14.26
CA LYS A 30 0.06 -10.21 -13.76
C LYS A 30 -0.05 -8.92 -12.96
N MET A 31 0.88 -8.68 -12.04
CA MET A 31 0.96 -7.44 -11.24
C MET A 31 1.02 -6.21 -12.15
N LEU A 32 1.94 -6.19 -13.13
CA LEU A 32 2.07 -5.09 -14.09
C LEU A 32 0.77 -4.87 -14.86
N ALA A 33 0.17 -5.94 -15.38
CA ALA A 33 -1.08 -5.84 -16.13
C ALA A 33 -2.20 -5.23 -15.27
N ILE A 34 -2.36 -5.66 -14.02
CA ILE A 34 -3.42 -5.15 -13.12
C ILE A 34 -3.16 -3.68 -12.75
N ILE A 35 -1.94 -3.32 -12.36
CA ILE A 35 -1.61 -1.96 -11.94
C ILE A 35 -1.74 -0.98 -13.12
N LEU A 36 -1.28 -1.36 -14.31
CA LEU A 36 -1.23 -0.50 -15.49
C LEU A 36 -2.54 -0.47 -16.30
N ALA A 37 -3.44 -1.46 -16.15
CA ALA A 37 -4.74 -1.49 -16.82
C ALA A 37 -5.68 -0.34 -16.40
N GLY A 38 -5.37 0.34 -15.30
CA GLY A 38 -6.13 1.52 -14.88
C GLY A 38 -6.14 2.65 -15.89
N HIS A 39 -7.30 3.28 -16.09
CA HIS A 39 -7.40 4.61 -16.70
C HIS A 39 -7.15 5.70 -15.64
N GLY A 40 -6.58 6.84 -16.05
CA GLY A 40 -6.29 7.98 -15.18
C GLY A 40 -4.97 7.90 -14.41
N LEU A 41 -4.76 8.88 -13.52
CA LEU A 41 -3.66 8.93 -12.55
C LEU A 41 -4.04 8.07 -11.34
N ALA A 42 -3.20 7.11 -10.98
CA ALA A 42 -3.37 6.29 -9.79
C ALA A 42 -2.26 6.56 -8.76
N ARG A 43 -2.54 6.26 -7.49
CA ARG A 43 -1.57 6.31 -6.41
C ARG A 43 -1.11 4.89 -6.10
N LEU A 44 0.20 4.69 -6.06
CA LEU A 44 0.83 3.43 -5.72
C LEU A 44 1.57 3.60 -4.39
N GLY A 45 1.03 2.97 -3.34
CA GLY A 45 1.70 2.85 -2.06
C GLY A 45 2.90 1.93 -2.16
N ILE A 46 4.01 2.31 -1.53
CA ILE A 46 5.25 1.54 -1.48
C ILE A 46 5.74 1.52 -0.05
N ASP A 47 6.06 0.32 0.43
CA ASP A 47 6.74 0.09 1.70
C ASP A 47 7.76 -1.06 1.54
N ALA A 48 8.60 -1.31 2.55
CA ALA A 48 9.54 -2.44 2.53
C ALA A 48 9.75 -3.07 3.92
N GLU A 49 10.01 -4.38 3.95
CA GLU A 49 10.41 -5.11 5.17
C GLU A 49 11.75 -5.85 4.96
N TRP A 50 12.61 -5.83 5.97
CA TRP A 50 13.98 -6.35 5.88
C TRP A 50 14.42 -7.13 7.12
N VAL A 51 15.50 -7.89 6.97
CA VAL A 51 16.23 -8.54 8.08
C VAL A 51 17.64 -7.97 8.20
N GLY A 52 18.19 -8.02 9.41
CA GLY A 52 19.50 -7.47 9.75
C GLY A 52 19.42 -6.08 10.38
N GLY A 53 20.56 -5.60 10.89
CA GLY A 53 20.68 -4.32 11.59
C GLY A 53 20.67 -4.45 13.11
N SER A 54 21.75 -5.03 13.67
CA SER A 54 22.04 -4.87 15.10
C SER A 54 22.54 -3.44 15.36
N SER A 55 22.15 -2.84 16.49
CA SER A 55 22.66 -1.54 16.97
C SER A 55 24.16 -1.54 17.30
N CYS A 56 24.82 -2.69 17.20
CA CYS A 56 26.24 -2.90 17.43
C CYS A 56 26.81 -3.91 16.40
N GLY A 57 27.20 -3.41 15.22
CA GLY A 57 28.15 -4.10 14.34
C GLY A 57 27.60 -4.64 13.00
N GLY A 58 28.06 -4.02 11.90
CA GLY A 58 28.55 -4.67 10.67
C GLY A 58 27.63 -5.54 9.80
N GLY A 59 26.42 -5.91 10.23
CA GLY A 59 25.52 -6.75 9.43
C GLY A 59 24.90 -5.98 8.25
N SER A 60 25.06 -6.49 7.02
CA SER A 60 24.36 -5.94 5.85
C SER A 60 22.85 -6.15 5.99
N LEU A 61 22.07 -5.11 5.76
CA LEU A 61 20.61 -5.22 5.63
C LEU A 61 20.27 -6.05 4.40
N SER A 62 19.25 -6.89 4.49
CA SER A 62 18.69 -7.61 3.36
C SER A 62 17.18 -7.41 3.32
N VAL A 63 16.70 -6.67 2.31
CA VAL A 63 15.27 -6.46 2.12
C VAL A 63 14.62 -7.77 1.70
N GLN A 64 13.62 -8.20 2.45
CA GLN A 64 12.92 -9.46 2.25
C GLN A 64 11.68 -9.27 1.40
N TRP A 65 10.95 -8.18 1.64
CA TRP A 65 9.68 -7.91 0.99
C TRP A 65 9.62 -6.45 0.55
N LEU A 66 9.20 -6.23 -0.69
CA LEU A 66 8.78 -4.92 -1.17
C LEU A 66 7.26 -4.97 -1.34
N GLN A 67 6.54 -4.06 -0.69
CA GLN A 67 5.08 -4.04 -0.76
C GLN A 67 4.62 -2.93 -1.70
N LEU A 68 3.68 -3.28 -2.56
CA LEU A 68 3.00 -2.34 -3.45
C LEU A 68 1.49 -2.39 -3.15
N GLY A 69 0.84 -1.23 -3.07
CA GLY A 69 -0.59 -1.16 -2.73
C GLY A 69 -1.33 -0.12 -3.56
N CYS A 70 -2.40 -0.53 -4.26
CA CYS A 70 -3.32 0.43 -4.88
C CYS A 70 -4.70 -0.21 -5.09
N ARG A 71 -5.77 0.59 -5.03
CA ARG A 71 -7.14 0.16 -5.41
C ARG A 71 -7.64 -1.11 -4.70
N GLY A 72 -7.21 -1.36 -3.46
CA GLY A 72 -7.58 -2.56 -2.70
C GLY A 72 -6.82 -3.83 -3.11
N GLU A 73 -5.81 -3.71 -3.97
CA GLU A 73 -4.91 -4.78 -4.36
C GLU A 73 -3.53 -4.50 -3.73
N ALA A 74 -2.97 -5.50 -3.06
CA ALA A 74 -1.63 -5.45 -2.48
C ALA A 74 -0.77 -6.55 -3.08
N TRP A 75 0.46 -6.22 -3.46
CA TRP A 75 1.46 -7.16 -3.96
C TRP A 75 2.64 -7.17 -3.01
N LEU A 76 2.99 -8.36 -2.53
CA LEU A 76 4.13 -8.60 -1.65
C LEU A 76 5.20 -9.32 -2.49
N LEU A 77 6.21 -8.56 -2.91
CA LEU A 77 7.27 -9.07 -3.77
C LEU A 77 8.33 -9.75 -2.90
N ASP A 78 8.52 -11.05 -3.07
CA ASP A 78 9.56 -11.83 -2.39
C ASP A 78 10.92 -11.55 -3.02
N LEU A 79 11.64 -10.56 -2.50
CA LEU A 79 12.87 -10.09 -3.14
C LEU A 79 13.95 -11.18 -3.21
N PRO A 80 14.28 -11.94 -2.15
CA PRO A 80 15.24 -13.05 -2.24
C PRO A 80 14.94 -14.02 -3.37
N THR A 81 13.67 -14.39 -3.57
CA THR A 81 13.25 -15.30 -4.64
C THR A 81 13.38 -14.62 -6.01
N LEU A 82 12.90 -13.38 -6.14
CA LEU A 82 12.91 -12.65 -7.41
C LEU A 82 14.32 -12.25 -7.88
N ILE A 83 15.29 -12.10 -6.97
CA ILE A 83 16.69 -11.78 -7.32
C ILE A 83 17.61 -13.00 -7.35
N ALA A 84 17.08 -14.21 -7.16
CA ALA A 84 17.88 -15.43 -7.05
C ALA A 84 18.73 -15.72 -8.29
N THR A 85 18.30 -15.26 -9.46
CA THR A 85 19.04 -15.39 -10.72
C THR A 85 19.18 -14.05 -11.43
N PRO A 86 20.19 -13.85 -12.29
CA PRO A 86 20.29 -12.65 -13.12
C PRO A 86 19.07 -12.41 -14.01
N SER A 87 18.47 -13.49 -14.55
CA SER A 87 17.27 -13.40 -15.39
C SER A 87 16.06 -12.90 -14.61
N SER A 88 15.74 -13.54 -13.48
CA SER A 88 14.62 -13.14 -12.63
C SER A 88 14.81 -11.72 -12.07
N ALA A 89 16.05 -11.37 -11.70
CA ALA A 89 16.38 -10.02 -11.24
C ALA A 89 16.17 -8.96 -12.33
N ALA A 90 16.49 -9.27 -13.60
CA ALA A 90 16.24 -8.38 -14.73
C ALA A 90 14.74 -8.18 -14.98
N HIS A 91 13.92 -9.24 -14.88
CA HIS A 91 12.46 -9.13 -14.96
C HIS A 91 11.89 -8.25 -13.85
N LEU A 92 12.35 -8.43 -12.60
CA LEU A 92 11.98 -7.58 -11.49
C LEU A 92 12.39 -6.11 -11.73
N GLN A 93 13.63 -5.87 -12.16
CA GLN A 93 14.14 -4.54 -12.45
C GLN A 93 13.31 -3.84 -13.54
N ALA A 94 12.96 -4.57 -14.62
CA ALA A 94 12.12 -4.06 -15.69
C ALA A 94 10.71 -3.72 -15.19
N ALA A 95 10.11 -4.61 -14.39
CA ALA A 95 8.78 -4.39 -13.82
C ALA A 95 8.75 -3.17 -12.89
N LEU A 96 9.67 -3.08 -11.93
CA LEU A 96 9.75 -1.93 -11.02
C LEU A 96 10.09 -0.65 -11.80
N GLY A 97 10.98 -0.71 -12.80
CA GLY A 97 11.29 0.41 -13.66
C GLY A 97 10.05 0.96 -14.38
N ALA A 98 9.23 0.09 -14.95
CA ALA A 98 7.98 0.49 -15.60
C ALA A 98 7.01 1.19 -14.63
N LEU A 99 6.86 0.67 -13.40
CA LEU A 99 5.98 1.27 -12.39
C LEU A 99 6.54 2.59 -11.84
N PHE A 100 7.83 2.63 -11.49
CA PHE A 100 8.47 3.77 -10.83
C PHE A 100 8.74 4.95 -11.77
N ALA A 101 8.96 4.70 -13.05
CA ALA A 101 9.09 5.76 -14.06
C ALA A 101 7.73 6.22 -14.63
N SER A 102 6.64 5.48 -14.39
CA SER A 102 5.33 5.81 -14.96
C SER A 102 4.83 7.16 -14.44
N PRO A 103 4.57 8.15 -15.32
CA PRO A 103 3.98 9.44 -14.93
C PRO A 103 2.50 9.29 -14.54
N ARG A 104 1.89 8.14 -14.84
CA ARG A 104 0.50 7.83 -14.51
C ARG A 104 0.33 7.30 -13.08
N LEU A 105 1.44 6.98 -12.41
CA LEU A 105 1.47 6.48 -11.05
C LEU A 105 2.18 7.49 -10.15
N LEU A 106 1.46 8.07 -9.19
CA LEU A 106 2.09 8.78 -8.08
C LEU A 106 2.58 7.75 -7.06
N LYS A 107 3.89 7.66 -6.85
CA LYS A 107 4.48 6.77 -5.85
C LYS A 107 4.37 7.43 -4.47
N VAL A 108 3.71 6.77 -3.55
CA VAL A 108 3.42 7.29 -2.20
C VAL A 108 4.11 6.38 -1.19
N GLY A 109 4.92 6.94 -0.30
CA GLY A 109 5.48 6.20 0.84
C GLY A 109 5.58 7.05 2.10
N PHE A 110 6.01 6.46 3.20
CA PHE A 110 6.26 7.15 4.48
C PHE A 110 7.71 6.87 4.90
N GLY A 111 8.63 7.76 4.53
CA GLY A 111 10.06 7.46 4.54
C GLY A 111 10.56 6.81 3.25
N LEU A 112 9.81 6.92 2.14
CA LEU A 112 10.07 6.26 0.86
C LEU A 112 11.53 6.35 0.39
N ALA A 113 12.14 7.54 0.52
CA ALA A 113 13.51 7.75 0.09
C ALA A 113 14.53 6.96 0.93
N ALA A 114 14.23 6.71 2.20
CA ALA A 114 15.03 5.85 3.07
C ALA A 114 14.84 4.38 2.69
N ASP A 115 13.60 3.92 2.50
CA ASP A 115 13.32 2.51 2.15
C ASP A 115 13.99 2.13 0.83
N LEU A 116 13.84 2.96 -0.21
CA LEU A 116 14.48 2.72 -1.51
C LEU A 116 16.01 2.84 -1.46
N ARG A 117 16.57 3.55 -0.47
CA ARG A 117 18.01 3.57 -0.22
C ARG A 117 18.48 2.25 0.41
N VAL A 118 17.68 1.65 1.29
CA VAL A 118 17.97 0.32 1.83
C VAL A 118 17.88 -0.72 0.72
N VAL A 119 16.82 -0.69 -0.11
CA VAL A 119 16.64 -1.61 -1.25
C VAL A 119 17.84 -1.59 -2.19
N ARG A 120 18.30 -0.42 -2.65
CA ARG A 120 19.46 -0.35 -3.57
C ARG A 120 20.79 -0.78 -2.94
N SER A 121 20.92 -0.61 -1.63
CA SER A 121 22.15 -0.93 -0.90
C SER A 121 22.23 -2.42 -0.65
N ALA A 122 21.11 -3.04 -0.31
CA ALA A 122 20.97 -4.48 -0.11
C ALA A 122 21.04 -5.26 -1.43
N HIS A 123 20.41 -4.75 -2.50
CA HIS A 123 20.19 -5.49 -3.74
C HIS A 123 20.71 -4.73 -4.96
N GLY A 124 21.93 -5.08 -5.40
CA GLY A 124 22.63 -4.38 -6.47
C GLY A 124 21.88 -4.33 -7.81
N SER A 125 21.12 -5.39 -8.14
CA SER A 125 20.28 -5.46 -9.34
C SER A 125 19.14 -4.42 -9.35
N LEU A 126 18.73 -3.91 -8.20
CA LEU A 126 17.64 -2.94 -8.09
C LEU A 126 18.14 -1.49 -8.00
N ARG A 127 19.45 -1.26 -8.07
CA ARG A 127 20.07 0.06 -7.89
C ARG A 127 19.52 1.11 -8.85
N CYS A 128 19.37 0.75 -10.12
CA CYS A 128 18.96 1.68 -11.17
C CYS A 128 17.48 2.06 -11.06
N CYS A 129 16.57 1.07 -10.95
CA CYS A 129 15.13 1.34 -10.88
C CYS A 129 14.72 2.02 -9.58
N CYS A 130 15.44 1.79 -8.47
CA CYS A 130 15.15 2.41 -7.17
C CYS A 130 15.92 3.71 -6.94
N ALA A 131 16.63 4.26 -7.93
CA ALA A 131 17.33 5.55 -7.83
C ALA A 131 16.34 6.71 -7.62
N PRO A 132 16.70 7.82 -6.93
CA PRO A 132 15.74 8.89 -6.64
C PRO A 132 15.22 9.55 -7.93
N SER A 133 16.07 9.63 -8.97
CA SER A 133 15.71 10.12 -10.29
C SER A 133 14.83 9.17 -11.09
N ALA A 134 14.83 7.88 -10.78
CA ALA A 134 14.02 6.86 -11.47
C ALA A 134 12.60 6.74 -10.90
N VAL A 135 12.36 7.28 -9.69
CA VAL A 135 11.09 7.12 -8.96
C VAL A 135 10.35 8.46 -8.96
N SER A 136 9.65 8.72 -10.06
CA SER A 136 8.97 9.99 -10.31
C SER A 136 7.67 9.80 -11.11
N PRO A 137 6.57 10.50 -10.81
CA PRO A 137 6.39 11.41 -9.67
C PRO A 137 6.25 10.64 -8.35
N SER A 138 6.78 11.19 -7.25
CA SER A 138 6.68 10.59 -5.93
C SER A 138 6.37 11.62 -4.84
N VAL A 139 5.78 11.14 -3.74
CA VAL A 139 5.48 11.92 -2.54
C VAL A 139 5.85 11.10 -1.31
N ASP A 140 6.53 11.76 -0.37
CA ASP A 140 6.88 11.19 0.91
C ASP A 140 6.02 11.82 2.01
N LEU A 141 5.08 11.02 2.53
CA LEU A 141 4.09 11.45 3.51
C LEU A 141 4.71 11.87 4.83
N VAL A 142 5.93 11.41 5.16
CA VAL A 142 6.60 11.87 6.38
C VAL A 142 6.86 13.38 6.33
N ASN A 143 7.13 13.92 5.15
CA ASN A 143 7.42 15.35 4.97
C ASN A 143 6.13 16.18 5.00
N GLU A 144 5.07 15.71 4.35
CA GLU A 144 3.75 16.33 4.43
C GLU A 144 3.19 16.32 5.86
N TRP A 145 3.40 15.20 6.58
CA TRP A 145 2.98 15.06 7.97
C TRP A 145 3.72 16.02 8.91
N ARG A 146 5.05 16.15 8.77
CA ARG A 146 5.85 17.10 9.56
C ARG A 146 5.41 18.55 9.35
N LYS A 147 5.07 18.94 8.11
CA LYS A 147 4.56 20.28 7.81
C LYS A 147 3.24 20.57 8.54
N LEU A 148 2.37 19.56 8.70
CA LEU A 148 1.06 19.73 9.34
C LEU A 148 1.13 19.78 10.88
N ARG A 149 2.08 19.09 11.50
CA ARG A 149 2.14 18.92 12.98
C ARG A 149 3.23 19.76 13.67
N GLY A 150 4.09 20.43 12.91
CA GLY A 150 5.26 21.14 13.44
C GLY A 150 6.44 20.20 13.74
N ALA A 151 7.63 20.77 13.88
CA ALA A 151 8.85 20.02 14.21
C ALA A 151 8.74 19.36 15.60
N GLY A 152 9.00 18.05 15.70
CA GLY A 152 9.00 17.30 16.97
C GLY A 152 7.81 16.36 17.21
N ALA A 153 6.78 16.36 16.36
CA ALA A 153 5.67 15.43 16.49
C ALA A 153 6.06 13.99 16.10
N VAL A 154 5.57 13.00 16.86
CA VAL A 154 5.76 11.56 16.60
C VAL A 154 5.44 11.24 15.14
N SER A 155 6.46 10.81 14.39
CA SER A 155 6.43 10.59 12.95
C SER A 155 6.41 9.10 12.64
N SER A 156 5.25 8.45 12.80
CA SER A 156 5.06 7.09 12.31
C SER A 156 3.83 7.02 11.41
N LEU A 157 3.85 6.09 10.46
CA LEU A 157 2.71 5.82 9.60
C LEU A 157 1.45 5.51 10.42
N SER A 158 1.58 4.71 11.49
CA SER A 158 0.47 4.43 12.42
C SER A 158 -0.13 5.70 13.07
N ALA A 159 0.71 6.67 13.47
CA ALA A 159 0.24 7.93 14.04
C ALA A 159 -0.43 8.84 12.99
N LEU A 160 0.10 8.84 11.77
CA LEU A 160 -0.52 9.49 10.61
C LEU A 160 -1.91 8.88 10.37
N CYS A 161 -2.01 7.55 10.26
CA CYS A 161 -3.26 6.82 10.09
C CYS A 161 -4.27 7.11 11.20
N ALA A 162 -3.86 7.13 12.46
CA ALA A 162 -4.74 7.47 13.58
C ALA A 162 -5.38 8.87 13.41
N THR A 163 -4.60 9.83 12.93
CA THR A 163 -5.08 11.22 12.76
C THR A 163 -5.87 11.43 11.47
N VAL A 164 -5.45 10.77 10.40
CA VAL A 164 -5.98 10.99 9.05
C VAL A 164 -7.14 10.04 8.73
N LEU A 165 -7.00 8.77 9.10
CA LEU A 165 -7.94 7.70 8.82
C LEU A 165 -8.80 7.30 10.04
N GLY A 166 -8.52 7.87 11.22
CA GLY A 166 -9.32 7.69 12.44
C GLY A 166 -8.96 6.46 13.27
N ALA A 167 -7.99 5.65 12.85
CA ALA A 167 -7.51 4.48 13.57
C ALA A 167 -6.01 4.22 13.30
N PRO A 168 -5.25 3.73 14.30
CA PRO A 168 -3.83 3.43 14.14
C PRO A 168 -3.62 2.13 13.34
N LEU A 169 -2.41 1.96 12.81
CA LEU A 169 -1.94 0.66 12.33
C LEU A 169 -1.50 -0.21 13.51
N ASP A 170 -1.78 -1.51 13.42
CA ASP A 170 -1.27 -2.51 14.34
C ASP A 170 0.22 -2.74 14.09
N LYS A 171 1.06 -2.53 15.11
CA LYS A 171 2.53 -2.62 14.98
C LYS A 171 3.09 -4.00 15.35
N ARG A 172 2.26 -4.99 15.69
CA ARG A 172 2.74 -6.27 16.25
C ARG A 172 3.68 -7.05 15.32
N CYS A 173 3.58 -6.86 14.01
CA CYS A 173 4.41 -7.56 13.04
C CYS A 173 5.68 -6.80 12.60
N CYS A 174 5.89 -5.55 13.02
CA CYS A 174 7.01 -4.73 12.52
C CYS A 174 8.40 -5.29 12.87
N LEU A 175 8.52 -6.05 13.96
CA LEU A 175 9.76 -6.73 14.37
C LEU A 175 9.67 -8.27 14.24
N SER A 176 8.78 -8.76 13.35
CA SER A 176 8.62 -10.20 13.12
C SER A 176 9.75 -10.78 12.27
N ASN A 177 9.85 -12.12 12.20
CA ASN A 177 10.81 -12.78 11.31
C ASN A 177 10.36 -12.66 9.85
N TRP A 178 10.79 -11.60 9.16
CA TRP A 178 10.51 -11.35 7.74
C TRP A 178 11.29 -12.27 6.79
N GLY A 179 12.31 -12.98 7.27
CA GLY A 179 13.03 -14.01 6.52
C GLY A 179 12.28 -15.34 6.42
N ARG A 180 11.18 -15.50 7.17
CA ARG A 180 10.36 -16.72 7.13
C ARG A 180 9.68 -16.88 5.76
N ARG A 181 9.62 -18.12 5.27
CA ARG A 181 8.76 -18.56 4.17
C ARG A 181 8.00 -19.85 4.56
N PRO A 182 6.68 -19.96 4.32
CA PRO A 182 5.77 -18.88 3.94
C PRO A 182 5.54 -17.90 5.10
N LEU A 183 5.13 -16.66 4.79
CA LEU A 183 4.70 -15.69 5.79
C LEU A 183 3.45 -16.19 6.54
N ALA A 184 3.35 -15.82 7.82
CA ALA A 184 2.12 -16.04 8.57
C ALA A 184 0.99 -15.10 8.07
N ALA A 185 -0.26 -15.49 8.27
CA ALA A 185 -1.42 -14.69 7.86
C ALA A 185 -1.39 -13.25 8.41
N GLN A 186 -0.94 -13.08 9.66
CA GLN A 186 -0.80 -11.76 10.29
C GLN A 186 0.30 -10.90 9.62
N GLN A 187 1.39 -11.52 9.15
CA GLN A 187 2.46 -10.82 8.43
C GLN A 187 1.97 -10.38 7.05
N LEU A 188 1.20 -11.23 6.36
CA LEU A 188 0.57 -10.89 5.08
C LEU A 188 -0.39 -9.70 5.24
N GLU A 189 -1.26 -9.73 6.25
CA GLU A 189 -2.21 -8.66 6.54
C GLU A 189 -1.49 -7.35 6.89
N TYR A 190 -0.49 -7.41 7.77
CA TYR A 190 0.32 -6.25 8.13
C TYR A 190 1.00 -5.64 6.90
N ALA A 191 1.76 -6.43 6.14
CA ALA A 191 2.55 -5.94 5.01
C ALA A 191 1.66 -5.36 3.90
N ALA A 192 0.52 -5.98 3.64
CA ALA A 192 -0.45 -5.44 2.68
C ALA A 192 -1.06 -4.11 3.17
N LEU A 193 -1.36 -3.99 4.47
CA LEU A 193 -1.92 -2.77 5.05
C LEU A 193 -0.97 -1.60 4.99
N ASP A 194 0.31 -1.79 5.30
CA ASP A 194 1.31 -0.71 5.28
C ASP A 194 1.46 -0.09 3.89
N ALA A 195 1.35 -0.88 2.82
CA ALA A 195 1.31 -0.34 1.46
C ALA A 195 -0.05 0.28 1.08
N LEU A 196 -1.18 -0.33 1.47
CA LEU A 196 -2.51 0.10 1.06
C LEU A 196 -2.98 1.40 1.71
N VAL A 197 -2.58 1.67 2.95
CA VAL A 197 -3.00 2.90 3.64
C VAL A 197 -2.35 4.15 3.09
N LEU A 198 -1.21 4.04 2.40
CA LEU A 198 -0.44 5.17 1.88
C LEU A 198 -1.25 5.99 0.83
N PRO A 199 -1.79 5.37 -0.26
CA PRO A 199 -2.72 6.05 -1.17
C PRO A 199 -3.90 6.72 -0.45
N THR A 200 -4.54 6.00 0.47
CA THR A 200 -5.75 6.50 1.18
C THR A 200 -5.42 7.67 2.10
N ALA A 201 -4.30 7.59 2.83
CA ALA A 201 -3.84 8.68 3.69
C ALA A 201 -3.49 9.91 2.87
N HIS A 202 -2.78 9.74 1.76
CA HIS A 202 -2.47 10.85 0.85
C HIS A 202 -3.74 11.52 0.31
N GLU A 203 -4.72 10.73 -0.15
CA GLU A 203 -5.99 11.27 -0.63
C GLU A 203 -6.75 12.07 0.42
N GLU A 204 -6.81 11.57 1.65
CA GLU A 204 -7.49 12.27 2.73
C GLU A 204 -6.74 13.54 3.16
N LEU A 205 -5.41 13.54 3.16
CA LEU A 205 -4.61 14.75 3.37
C LEU A 205 -4.90 15.81 2.30
N GLU A 206 -4.96 15.43 1.03
CA GLU A 206 -5.31 16.33 -0.06
C GLU A 206 -6.74 16.87 0.07
N ARG A 207 -7.71 16.01 0.41
CA ARG A 207 -9.10 16.47 0.69
C ARG A 207 -9.16 17.45 1.85
N ARG A 208 -8.37 17.27 2.90
CA ARG A 208 -8.30 18.20 4.04
C ARG A 208 -7.68 19.53 3.63
N ARG A 209 -6.58 19.49 2.86
CA ARG A 209 -5.92 20.69 2.30
C ARG A 209 -6.87 21.52 1.45
N ILE A 210 -7.59 20.89 0.54
CA ILE A 210 -8.55 21.57 -0.35
C ILE A 210 -9.74 22.16 0.43
N ARG A 211 -10.29 21.41 1.40
CA ARG A 211 -11.34 21.93 2.30
C ARG A 211 -10.88 23.13 3.13
N ALA A 212 -9.59 23.21 3.46
CA ALA A 212 -8.99 24.35 4.14
C ALA A 212 -8.62 25.51 3.19
N GLY A 213 -9.01 25.46 1.91
CA GLY A 213 -8.73 26.49 0.91
C GLY A 213 -7.32 26.44 0.31
N GLY A 214 -6.53 25.41 0.59
CA GLY A 214 -5.22 25.20 -0.01
C GLY A 214 -5.30 24.66 -1.43
N ALA A 215 -4.32 25.02 -2.27
CA ALA A 215 -4.16 24.41 -3.60
C ALA A 215 -3.85 22.90 -3.48
N PRO A 216 -4.18 22.08 -4.50
CA PRO A 216 -3.73 20.69 -4.57
C PRO A 216 -2.19 20.62 -4.44
N ALA A 217 -1.64 19.57 -3.84
CA ALA A 217 -0.20 19.35 -3.85
C ALA A 217 0.29 19.42 -5.30
N GLY A 218 1.32 20.25 -5.56
CA GLY A 218 1.90 20.55 -6.89
C GLY A 218 2.55 19.36 -7.63
N THR A 219 2.07 18.14 -7.38
CA THR A 219 2.43 16.86 -7.97
C THR A 219 1.83 16.67 -9.37
N GLY A 220 1.70 17.72 -10.19
CA GLY A 220 1.15 17.62 -11.56
C GLY A 220 -0.28 17.05 -11.67
N LEU A 221 -0.94 16.81 -10.54
CA LEU A 221 -2.24 16.13 -10.41
C LEU A 221 -3.44 17.07 -10.52
N ALA A 222 -3.19 18.36 -10.74
CA ALA A 222 -4.14 19.45 -10.50
C ALA A 222 -5.37 19.53 -11.45
N ALA A 223 -5.55 18.61 -12.40
CA ALA A 223 -6.66 18.73 -13.37
C ALA A 223 -7.50 17.47 -13.60
N HIS A 224 -7.09 16.28 -13.12
CA HIS A 224 -7.82 15.05 -13.42
C HIS A 224 -8.13 14.25 -12.16
N CYS A 225 -9.45 14.07 -11.92
CA CYS A 225 -10.05 13.21 -10.90
C CYS A 225 -10.30 13.86 -9.53
N PHE A 226 -11.11 14.93 -9.52
CA PHE A 226 -11.89 15.30 -8.33
C PHE A 226 -13.37 14.93 -8.43
N CYS A 227 -13.79 14.28 -9.52
CA CYS A 227 -15.18 13.88 -9.75
C CYS A 227 -15.28 12.36 -9.95
N ALA A 228 -16.13 11.72 -9.14
CA ALA A 228 -16.72 10.39 -9.29
C ALA A 228 -15.81 9.14 -9.15
N CYS A 229 -15.46 8.77 -7.92
CA CYS A 229 -15.22 7.37 -7.53
C CYS A 229 -15.92 7.03 -6.21
N PHE A 230 -17.17 7.47 -6.05
CA PHE A 230 -18.10 6.94 -5.04
C PHE A 230 -19.29 6.34 -5.78
N ALA A 231 -19.18 5.08 -6.21
CA ALA A 231 -20.26 4.11 -6.41
C ALA A 231 -19.82 2.95 -7.31
N LYS A 232 -19.92 1.73 -6.73
CA LYS A 232 -19.99 0.39 -7.34
C LYS A 232 -18.81 -0.10 -8.23
N PRO A 233 -18.11 -1.18 -7.82
CA PRO A 233 -17.25 -1.94 -8.72
C PRO A 233 -18.11 -2.77 -9.68
N VAL A 234 -18.07 -2.45 -10.97
CA VAL A 234 -18.58 -3.34 -12.03
C VAL A 234 -17.50 -4.38 -12.33
N ALA A 235 -17.88 -5.64 -12.16
CA ALA A 235 -17.08 -6.82 -12.43
C ALA A 235 -16.93 -7.11 -13.94
N ARG A 236 -15.77 -7.68 -14.32
CA ARG A 236 -15.57 -8.78 -15.30
C ARG A 236 -14.07 -8.91 -15.58
N ALA A 237 -13.47 -10.04 -15.94
CA ALA A 237 -13.73 -11.46 -15.78
C ALA A 237 -12.46 -12.11 -16.34
N ALA A 238 -11.82 -12.98 -15.55
CA ALA A 238 -10.91 -14.06 -15.94
C ALA A 238 -9.97 -14.30 -14.76
N LEU A 239 -10.19 -15.39 -14.04
CA LEU A 239 -9.15 -16.24 -13.45
C LEU A 239 -9.91 -17.51 -13.05
N ALA A 240 -9.83 -18.49 -13.96
CA ALA A 240 -10.36 -19.82 -13.73
C ALA A 240 -9.51 -20.51 -12.64
N GLU A 241 -10.23 -21.12 -11.71
CA GLU A 241 -9.91 -22.30 -10.90
C GLU A 241 -8.50 -22.39 -10.27
N GLY A 242 -8.44 -22.20 -8.95
CA GLY A 242 -7.34 -22.75 -8.15
C GLY A 242 -7.00 -22.03 -6.83
N GLU A 243 -7.43 -20.78 -6.61
CA GLU A 243 -6.96 -20.01 -5.46
C GLU A 243 -7.97 -19.91 -4.30
N ARG A 244 -7.42 -19.95 -3.07
CA ARG A 244 -8.15 -19.70 -1.82
C ARG A 244 -8.53 -18.23 -1.71
N VAL A 245 -9.63 -17.84 -2.34
CA VAL A 245 -10.23 -16.52 -2.19
C VAL A 245 -11.16 -16.51 -0.98
N VAL A 246 -10.78 -15.85 0.11
CA VAL A 246 -11.66 -15.67 1.28
C VAL A 246 -12.56 -14.46 1.02
N ARG A 247 -13.88 -14.70 0.95
CA ARG A 247 -14.90 -13.67 0.74
C ARG A 247 -15.52 -13.25 2.07
N VAL A 248 -15.51 -11.97 2.41
CA VAL A 248 -16.15 -11.43 3.63
C VAL A 248 -16.90 -10.13 3.33
N GLU A 249 -18.09 -10.00 3.90
CA GLU A 249 -19.03 -8.87 3.73
C GLU A 249 -18.72 -7.71 4.72
N LEU A 250 -18.97 -6.46 4.31
CA LEU A 250 -18.64 -5.27 5.10
C LEU A 250 -19.86 -4.56 5.71
N ARG A 251 -19.69 -4.06 6.94
CA ARG A 251 -20.51 -3.00 7.55
C ARG A 251 -19.59 -1.86 8.00
N LEU A 252 -19.65 -0.73 7.31
CA LEU A 252 -18.97 0.51 7.70
C LEU A 252 -19.87 1.29 8.68
N GLY A 253 -19.43 1.43 9.92
CA GLY A 253 -20.11 2.21 10.94
C GLY A 253 -19.92 3.72 10.73
N ARG A 254 -20.83 4.33 9.98
CA ARG A 254 -21.44 5.67 10.18
C ARG A 254 -22.33 5.98 8.97
N THR A 255 -23.63 5.95 9.21
CA THR A 255 -24.70 6.30 8.27
C THR A 255 -24.62 7.77 7.87
N PHE A 256 -24.38 8.04 6.59
CA PHE A 256 -24.90 9.24 5.95
C PHE A 256 -26.17 8.81 5.19
N ALA A 257 -27.26 9.52 5.44
CA ALA A 257 -28.57 9.21 4.87
C ALA A 257 -28.52 9.21 3.33
N PRO A 258 -29.15 8.23 2.65
CA PRO A 258 -29.26 8.24 1.20
C PRO A 258 -30.32 9.26 0.76
N ILE A 259 -30.01 10.03 -0.28
CA ILE A 259 -31.03 10.74 -1.07
C ILE A 259 -31.50 9.78 -2.16
N GLY A 260 -32.78 9.40 -2.13
CA GLY A 260 -33.56 8.90 -3.28
C GLY A 260 -33.61 7.38 -3.47
N GLU A 261 -34.83 6.85 -3.48
CA GLU A 261 -35.26 5.44 -3.46
C GLU A 261 -35.25 4.74 -4.84
N GLY A 262 -35.29 3.38 -4.84
CA GLY A 262 -35.78 2.60 -5.99
C GLY A 262 -35.27 1.16 -6.18
N GLU A 263 -35.79 0.21 -5.38
CA GLU A 263 -36.07 -1.24 -5.65
C GLU A 263 -34.94 -2.29 -5.96
N PRO A 264 -35.18 -3.60 -5.65
CA PRO A 264 -34.18 -4.57 -5.21
C PRO A 264 -33.75 -5.59 -6.26
N PHE A 265 -32.57 -6.19 -6.09
CA PHE A 265 -32.21 -7.43 -6.78
C PHE A 265 -31.92 -8.57 -5.81
N ALA A 266 -32.53 -9.71 -6.13
CA ALA A 266 -32.66 -10.95 -5.37
C ALA A 266 -31.32 -11.59 -4.98
N ARG A 267 -31.28 -12.18 -3.78
CA ARG A 267 -30.18 -12.99 -3.27
C ARG A 267 -30.28 -14.43 -3.77
N GLY A 268 -29.28 -14.88 -4.53
CA GLY A 268 -29.01 -16.29 -4.76
C GLY A 268 -27.91 -16.78 -3.80
N THR A 269 -28.20 -17.84 -3.05
CA THR A 269 -27.29 -18.49 -2.10
C THR A 269 -26.33 -19.42 -2.83
N VAL A 270 -25.03 -19.42 -2.48
CA VAL A 270 -24.09 -20.47 -2.90
C VAL A 270 -23.45 -21.08 -1.66
N ARG A 271 -23.76 -22.36 -1.42
CA ARG A 271 -23.05 -23.25 -0.48
C ARG A 271 -21.69 -23.61 -1.08
N VAL A 272 -20.67 -23.73 -0.24
CA VAL A 272 -19.39 -24.34 -0.60
C VAL A 272 -19.10 -25.43 0.43
N LEU A 273 -18.88 -26.65 -0.07
CA LEU A 273 -18.29 -27.78 0.66
C LEU A 273 -16.80 -27.53 0.88
#